data_AF-A0A953ESD8-F1
#
_entry.id   AF-A0A953ESD8-F1
#
_cell.length_a   1.000
_cell.length_b   1.000
_cell.length_c   1.000
_cell.angle_alpha   90.00
_cell.angle_beta   90.00
_cell.angle_gamma   90.00
#
_symmetry.space_group_name_H-M   'P 1'
#
loop_
_entity.id
_entity.type
_entity.pdbx_description
1 polymer ?
#
loop_
_entity_poly.entity_id
_entity_poly.type
_entity_poly.pdbx_seq_one_letter_code
_entity_poly.pdbx_strand_id
1 'polypeptide(L)'
;MSEYFPLDDRPFRLRMGLRPLDLADWLEIDGDRDADLALKAMLVAERYQDVVAIVDDPGARSAVDAACEELLAEVAAHVSPTVEGAFHPIVAAGLSTQEDWAVMLPVGGRLVLAAACVCFPTRWVLGTMIGKPMTGVHQHVAFYDEHLARPVDAFFDRLNVDKPVWRLNWNLMDDPDLFQPVAKHNSAVPNPAISATNVGERVWLRVERQTLRRLPDTGAIVFGIRIHQRPLAALLDHPEHLSTMRSAIVNLPEPTFAYKGIAAFAEALDQWLAVHAL
;
A
#
# COMPACT_ATOMS: atom_id res chain seq x y z
N MET A 1 -17.42 -9.89 2.72
CA MET A 1 -16.28 -9.82 3.66
C MET A 1 -16.01 -8.35 3.95
N SER A 2 -16.33 -7.90 5.16
CA SER A 2 -16.15 -6.51 5.58
C SER A 2 -14.80 -6.32 6.27
N GLU A 3 -13.68 -6.83 5.75
CA GLU A 3 -12.58 -7.10 6.68
C GLU A 3 -11.86 -5.84 7.18
N TYR A 4 -11.69 -4.82 6.34
CA TYR A 4 -11.04 -3.56 6.75
C TYR A 4 -11.86 -2.31 6.46
N PHE A 5 -12.32 -1.64 7.52
CA PHE A 5 -12.78 -0.25 7.50
C PHE A 5 -11.75 0.61 8.27
N PRO A 6 -10.93 1.42 7.58
CA PRO A 6 -9.73 2.04 8.17
C PRO A 6 -9.97 3.45 8.75
N LEU A 7 -11.19 3.98 8.65
CA LEU A 7 -11.52 5.32 9.14
C LEU A 7 -12.02 5.24 10.60
N ASP A 8 -11.76 6.30 11.35
CA ASP A 8 -12.29 6.52 12.68
C ASP A 8 -12.81 7.96 12.83
N ASP A 9 -13.57 8.21 13.88
CA ASP A 9 -14.23 9.48 14.17
C ASP A 9 -13.34 10.47 14.95
N ARG A 10 -12.05 10.14 15.16
CA ARG A 10 -11.15 10.96 15.96
C ARG A 10 -10.63 12.14 15.12
N PRO A 11 -10.27 13.26 15.78
CA PRO A 11 -9.62 14.37 15.10
C PRO A 11 -8.40 13.90 14.31
N PHE A 12 -8.26 14.40 13.08
CA PHE A 12 -7.17 13.98 12.21
C PHE A 12 -5.82 14.16 12.91
N ARG A 13 -5.05 13.07 12.96
CA ARG A 13 -3.66 13.10 13.37
C ARG A 13 -2.89 12.12 12.53
N LEU A 14 -1.89 12.62 11.83
CA LEU A 14 -0.95 11.78 11.11
C LEU A 14 -0.16 10.93 12.13
N ARG A 15 -0.33 9.61 12.06
CA ARG A 15 0.30 8.63 12.96
C ARG A 15 0.72 7.41 12.13
N MET A 16 1.70 6.65 12.64
CA MET A 16 2.11 5.40 12.01
C MET A 16 1.03 4.31 12.09
N GLY A 17 0.14 4.35 13.08
CA GLY A 17 -1.02 3.43 13.17
C GLY A 17 -0.66 1.95 13.29
N LEU A 18 0.52 1.64 13.83
CA LEU A 18 1.08 0.29 13.91
C LEU A 18 0.34 -0.57 14.94
N ARG A 19 0.17 -1.85 14.59
CA ARG A 19 -0.41 -2.92 15.40
C ARG A 19 0.55 -4.12 15.38
N PRO A 20 0.65 -4.91 16.46
CA PRO A 20 1.41 -6.16 16.43
C PRO A 20 0.88 -7.10 15.33
N LEU A 21 1.78 -7.76 14.62
CA LEU A 21 1.46 -8.79 13.64
C LEU A 21 1.74 -10.17 14.23
N ASP A 22 0.75 -11.06 14.19
CA ASP A 22 1.00 -12.50 14.35
C ASP A 22 1.47 -13.04 12.99
N LEU A 23 2.57 -13.79 12.98
CA LEU A 23 3.12 -14.36 11.74
C LEU A 23 2.21 -15.43 11.15
N ALA A 24 1.39 -16.09 11.98
CA ALA A 24 0.36 -17.00 11.48
C ALA A 24 -0.66 -16.29 10.57
N ASP A 25 -0.85 -14.98 10.77
CA ASP A 25 -1.75 -14.11 9.99
C ASP A 25 -0.96 -13.16 9.07
N TRP A 26 0.31 -13.47 8.76
CA TRP A 26 1.13 -12.55 7.97
C TRP A 26 0.55 -12.31 6.58
N LEU A 27 0.27 -13.39 5.85
CA LEU A 27 -0.22 -13.36 4.47
C LEU A 27 -1.70 -13.68 4.44
N GLU A 28 -2.48 -12.80 3.82
CA GLU A 28 -3.93 -12.97 3.69
C GLU A 28 -4.26 -13.49 2.28
N ILE A 29 -5.05 -14.56 2.23
CA ILE A 29 -5.49 -15.16 0.97
C ILE A 29 -7.01 -15.13 0.92
N ASP A 30 -7.55 -14.48 -0.10
CA ASP A 30 -8.99 -14.41 -0.33
C ASP A 30 -9.40 -15.02 -1.67
N GLY A 31 -10.68 -14.87 -2.02
CA GLY A 31 -11.27 -15.43 -3.23
C GLY A 31 -10.75 -14.82 -4.53
N ASP A 32 -10.08 -13.66 -4.47
CA ASP A 32 -9.56 -12.96 -5.65
C ASP A 32 -8.12 -13.39 -5.99
N ARG A 33 -7.52 -14.28 -5.18
CA ARG A 33 -6.13 -14.73 -5.31
C ARG A 33 -5.72 -15.09 -6.73
N ASP A 34 -6.47 -15.96 -7.40
CA ASP A 34 -6.08 -16.45 -8.71
C ASP A 34 -6.14 -15.33 -9.78
N ALA A 35 -7.10 -14.43 -9.67
CA ALA A 35 -7.22 -13.26 -10.55
C ALA A 35 -6.08 -12.24 -10.30
N ASP A 36 -5.78 -11.97 -9.03
CA ASP A 36 -4.68 -11.11 -8.62
C ASP A 36 -3.35 -11.65 -9.13
N LEU A 37 -3.05 -12.94 -8.89
CA LEU A 37 -1.79 -13.55 -9.33
C LEU A 37 -1.68 -13.61 -10.85
N ALA A 38 -2.77 -13.85 -11.57
CA ALA A 38 -2.78 -13.80 -13.04
C ALA A 38 -2.47 -12.39 -13.57
N LEU A 39 -3.06 -11.35 -12.96
CA LEU A 39 -2.77 -9.96 -13.31
C LEU A 39 -1.31 -9.60 -13.02
N LYS A 40 -0.77 -10.01 -11.86
CA LYS A 40 0.65 -9.79 -11.51
C LYS A 40 1.58 -10.48 -12.51
N ALA A 41 1.29 -11.71 -12.89
CA ALA A 41 2.08 -12.44 -13.89
C ALA A 41 2.08 -11.72 -15.26
N MET A 42 0.92 -11.24 -15.71
CA MET A 42 0.80 -10.44 -16.93
C MET A 42 1.59 -9.12 -16.83
N LEU A 43 1.48 -8.39 -15.72
CA LEU A 43 2.22 -7.15 -15.50
C LEU A 43 3.73 -7.36 -15.45
N VAL A 44 4.20 -8.43 -14.81
CA VAL A 44 5.62 -8.80 -14.82
C VAL A 44 6.08 -9.13 -16.24
N ALA A 45 5.29 -9.84 -17.04
CA ALA A 45 5.64 -10.22 -18.40
C ALA A 45 5.66 -9.02 -19.37
N GLU A 46 4.69 -8.11 -19.27
CA GLU A 46 4.47 -7.05 -20.26
C GLU A 46 4.97 -5.68 -19.82
N ARG A 47 5.07 -5.44 -18.51
CA ARG A 47 5.33 -4.13 -17.89
C ARG A 47 6.43 -4.22 -16.81
N TYR A 48 7.40 -5.11 -17.01
CA TYR A 48 8.44 -5.43 -16.01
C TYR A 48 9.09 -4.20 -15.35
N GLN A 49 9.47 -3.19 -16.14
CA GLN A 49 10.14 -1.98 -15.62
C GLN A 49 9.22 -1.06 -14.80
N ASP A 50 7.90 -1.19 -14.94
CA ASP A 50 6.94 -0.41 -14.17
C ASP A 50 6.66 -1.05 -12.80
N VAL A 51 6.79 -2.38 -12.70
CA VAL A 51 6.43 -3.16 -11.50
C VAL A 51 7.61 -3.76 -10.76
N VAL A 52 8.78 -3.88 -11.39
CA VAL A 52 10.01 -4.38 -10.75
C VAL A 52 11.11 -3.34 -10.81
N ALA A 53 11.70 -3.03 -9.66
CA ALA A 53 12.87 -2.18 -9.58
C ALA A 53 13.83 -2.72 -8.53
N ILE A 54 15.11 -2.79 -8.87
CA ILE A 54 16.19 -3.30 -8.03
C ILE A 54 17.36 -2.32 -8.17
N VAL A 55 17.98 -1.94 -7.06
CA VAL A 55 19.15 -1.06 -7.07
C VAL A 55 20.29 -1.74 -7.82
N ASP A 56 20.85 -1.04 -8.80
CA ASP A 56 21.97 -1.49 -9.63
C ASP A 56 23.30 -0.90 -9.12
N ASP A 57 23.59 -1.12 -7.84
CA ASP A 57 24.88 -0.79 -7.23
C ASP A 57 25.67 -2.10 -7.02
N PRO A 58 26.81 -2.29 -7.70
CA PRO A 58 27.66 -3.47 -7.51
C PRO A 58 28.05 -3.73 -6.05
N GLY A 59 28.18 -2.67 -5.24
CA GLY A 59 28.52 -2.79 -3.82
C GLY A 59 27.34 -3.26 -2.94
N ALA A 60 26.10 -3.07 -3.40
CA ALA A 60 24.90 -3.45 -2.67
C ALA A 60 24.27 -4.75 -3.20
N ARG A 61 24.55 -5.15 -4.44
CA ARG A 61 23.85 -6.22 -5.14
C ARG A 61 23.76 -7.53 -4.36
N SER A 62 24.88 -7.99 -3.80
CA SER A 62 24.89 -9.23 -3.00
C SER A 62 24.00 -9.17 -1.76
N ALA A 63 23.91 -8.02 -1.10
CA ALA A 63 23.04 -7.86 0.06
C ALA A 63 21.56 -7.77 -0.34
N VAL A 64 21.27 -7.15 -1.48
CA VAL A 64 19.92 -7.09 -2.06
C VAL A 64 19.43 -8.48 -2.44
N ASP A 65 20.25 -9.24 -3.18
CA ASP A 65 19.92 -10.58 -3.63
C ASP A 65 19.67 -11.49 -2.40
N ALA A 66 20.57 -11.50 -1.41
CA ALA A 66 20.42 -12.29 -0.19
C ALA A 66 19.14 -11.95 0.60
N ALA A 67 18.80 -10.66 0.74
CA ALA A 67 17.58 -10.24 1.42
C ALA A 67 16.31 -10.65 0.65
N CYS A 68 16.36 -10.64 -0.68
CA CYS A 68 15.24 -11.10 -1.50
C CYS A 68 15.10 -12.64 -1.48
N GLU A 69 16.20 -13.38 -1.41
CA GLU A 69 16.20 -14.85 -1.25
C GLU A 69 15.60 -15.25 0.10
N GLU A 70 16.00 -14.57 1.18
CA GLU A 70 15.43 -14.80 2.50
C GLU A 70 13.94 -14.45 2.56
N LEU A 71 13.52 -13.31 1.98
CA LEU A 71 12.09 -12.98 1.84
C LEU A 71 11.33 -14.10 1.12
N LEU A 72 11.87 -14.61 0.02
CA LEU A 72 11.21 -15.69 -0.73
C LEU A 72 11.10 -16.96 0.10
N ALA A 73 12.13 -17.32 0.87
CA ALA A 73 12.11 -18.48 1.77
C ALA A 73 11.05 -18.30 2.88
N GLU A 74 10.96 -17.11 3.46
CA GLU A 74 9.95 -16.76 4.45
C GLU A 74 8.53 -16.81 3.87
N VAL A 75 8.32 -16.30 2.65
CA VAL A 75 7.03 -16.43 1.93
C VAL A 75 6.70 -17.90 1.68
N ALA A 76 7.68 -18.70 1.22
CA ALA A 76 7.49 -20.11 0.92
C ALA A 76 7.10 -20.96 2.14
N ALA A 77 7.46 -20.50 3.35
CA ALA A 77 7.05 -21.13 4.60
C ALA A 77 5.58 -20.87 4.96
N HIS A 78 4.97 -19.81 4.42
CA HIS A 78 3.58 -19.42 4.72
C HIS A 78 2.62 -19.77 3.58
N VAL A 79 3.07 -19.67 2.33
CA VAL A 79 2.31 -20.04 1.14
C VAL A 79 3.18 -20.87 0.21
N SER A 80 2.62 -21.92 -0.39
CA SER A 80 3.35 -22.67 -1.41
C SER A 80 3.58 -21.78 -2.64
N PRO A 81 4.84 -21.46 -3.01
CA PRO A 81 5.12 -20.65 -4.18
C PRO A 81 4.55 -21.32 -5.44
N THR A 82 3.85 -20.55 -6.26
CA THR A 82 3.16 -21.05 -7.46
C THR A 82 3.94 -20.82 -8.75
N VAL A 83 5.14 -20.25 -8.67
CA VAL A 83 5.91 -19.80 -9.83
C VAL A 83 6.98 -20.79 -10.25
N GLU A 84 6.91 -21.21 -11.51
CA GLU A 84 7.96 -21.95 -12.22
C GLU A 84 8.86 -20.98 -13.00
N GLY A 85 10.17 -21.23 -13.03
CA GLY A 85 11.14 -20.44 -13.81
C GLY A 85 12.18 -19.67 -12.99
N ALA A 86 13.20 -19.13 -13.68
CA ALA A 86 14.32 -18.42 -13.06
C ALA A 86 14.02 -16.92 -12.90
N PHE A 87 13.06 -16.58 -12.05
CA PHE A 87 12.79 -15.19 -11.66
C PHE A 87 13.77 -14.72 -10.59
N HIS A 88 14.02 -13.41 -10.54
CA HIS A 88 14.65 -12.81 -9.36
C HIS A 88 13.79 -13.07 -8.11
N PRO A 89 14.35 -13.35 -6.92
CA PRO A 89 13.58 -13.73 -5.74
C PRO A 89 12.48 -12.73 -5.34
N ILE A 90 12.70 -11.42 -5.49
CA ILE A 90 11.65 -10.40 -5.25
C ILE A 90 10.42 -10.56 -6.16
N VAL A 91 10.63 -10.99 -7.41
CA VAL A 91 9.57 -11.23 -8.39
C VAL A 91 8.87 -12.53 -8.05
N ALA A 92 9.62 -13.58 -7.71
CA ALA A 92 9.05 -14.85 -7.27
C ALA A 92 8.17 -14.68 -6.02
N ALA A 93 8.59 -13.87 -5.05
CA ALA A 93 7.78 -13.54 -3.88
C ALA A 93 6.48 -12.83 -4.27
N GLY A 94 6.58 -11.79 -5.12
CA GLY A 94 5.40 -11.09 -5.66
C GLY A 94 4.45 -11.97 -6.46
N LEU A 95 4.94 -12.93 -7.22
CA LEU A 95 4.11 -13.86 -7.99
C LEU A 95 3.57 -15.04 -7.16
N SER A 96 3.97 -15.15 -5.89
CA SER A 96 3.49 -16.20 -4.97
C SER A 96 2.40 -15.69 -4.02
N THR A 97 2.23 -14.38 -3.90
CA THR A 97 1.35 -13.74 -2.90
C THR A 97 0.48 -12.65 -3.51
N GLN A 98 -0.64 -12.34 -2.86
CA GLN A 98 -1.47 -11.19 -3.22
C GLN A 98 -0.83 -9.85 -2.79
N GLU A 99 0.12 -9.89 -1.86
CA GLU A 99 0.95 -8.76 -1.43
C GLU A 99 1.93 -8.33 -2.53
N ASP A 100 2.05 -7.03 -2.74
CA ASP A 100 3.26 -6.43 -3.33
C ASP A 100 4.37 -6.35 -2.28
N TRP A 101 5.62 -6.41 -2.73
CA TRP A 101 6.78 -6.48 -1.84
C TRP A 101 7.79 -5.38 -2.10
N ALA A 102 8.31 -4.81 -1.02
CA ALA A 102 9.50 -3.97 -1.01
C ALA A 102 10.50 -4.44 0.03
N VAL A 103 11.78 -4.44 -0.32
CA VAL A 103 12.91 -4.77 0.53
C VAL A 103 13.72 -3.52 0.77
N MET A 104 14.00 -3.23 2.04
CA MET A 104 14.75 -2.07 2.45
C MET A 104 16.00 -2.48 3.24
N LEU A 105 17.13 -1.86 2.88
CA LEU A 105 18.44 -2.14 3.47
C LEU A 105 19.03 -0.89 4.12
N PRO A 106 19.81 -1.02 5.19
CA PRO A 106 20.56 0.09 5.77
C PRO A 106 21.75 0.44 4.87
N VAL A 107 21.80 1.69 4.38
CA VAL A 107 22.91 2.24 3.61
C VAL A 107 23.33 3.57 4.25
N GLY A 108 24.57 3.66 4.73
CA GLY A 108 25.08 4.89 5.36
C GLY A 108 24.25 5.35 6.57
N GLY A 109 23.69 4.41 7.34
CA GLY A 109 22.85 4.70 8.50
C GLY A 109 21.41 5.15 8.17
N ARG A 110 20.97 5.01 6.91
CA ARG A 110 19.59 5.28 6.48
C ARG A 110 18.98 4.06 5.83
N LEU A 111 17.69 3.83 6.07
CA LEU A 111 16.96 2.77 5.41
C LEU A 111 16.60 3.18 3.98
N VAL A 112 17.03 2.40 2.99
CA VAL A 112 16.89 2.66 1.55
C VAL A 112 16.03 1.58 0.90
N LEU A 113 15.13 1.97 0.01
CA LEU A 113 14.36 1.04 -0.84
C LEU A 113 15.30 0.39 -1.85
N ALA A 114 15.60 -0.91 -1.67
CA ALA A 114 16.68 -1.59 -2.37
C ALA A 114 16.19 -2.53 -3.48
N ALA A 115 15.03 -3.15 -3.29
CA ALA A 115 14.33 -3.93 -4.32
C ALA A 115 12.83 -3.87 -4.08
N ALA A 116 12.03 -3.99 -5.13
CA ALA A 116 10.59 -4.13 -5.01
C ALA A 116 9.96 -4.82 -6.22
N CYS A 117 8.86 -5.51 -5.97
CA CYS A 117 7.89 -5.98 -6.95
C CYS A 117 6.52 -5.42 -6.54
N VAL A 118 6.07 -4.38 -7.23
CA VAL A 118 4.85 -3.62 -6.93
C VAL A 118 3.95 -3.58 -8.15
N CYS A 119 2.99 -4.48 -8.18
CA CYS A 119 2.03 -4.61 -9.29
C CYS A 119 0.81 -3.73 -9.09
N PHE A 120 0.44 -3.39 -7.86
CA PHE A 120 -0.79 -2.66 -7.53
C PHE A 120 -0.50 -1.34 -6.79
N PRO A 121 0.31 -0.42 -7.35
CA PRO A 121 0.62 0.85 -6.71
C PRO A 121 -0.61 1.76 -6.64
N THR A 122 -0.76 2.49 -5.55
CA THR A 122 -1.82 3.50 -5.38
C THR A 122 -1.35 4.86 -5.89
N ARG A 123 -1.27 5.03 -7.22
CA ARG A 123 -0.92 6.28 -7.91
C ARG A 123 0.46 6.83 -7.59
N TRP A 124 1.46 5.96 -7.63
CA TRP A 124 2.87 6.32 -7.59
C TRP A 124 3.69 5.42 -8.51
N VAL A 125 4.88 5.88 -8.89
CA VAL A 125 5.73 5.22 -9.90
C VAL A 125 6.95 4.59 -9.22
N LEU A 126 7.06 3.27 -9.25
CA LEU A 126 8.12 2.54 -8.54
C LEU A 126 9.53 2.97 -8.94
N GLY A 127 9.79 3.13 -10.24
CA GLY A 127 11.10 3.55 -10.75
C GLY A 127 11.56 4.90 -10.21
N THR A 128 10.65 5.76 -9.73
CA THR A 128 10.99 7.04 -9.10
C THR A 128 11.35 6.92 -7.61
N MET A 129 11.11 5.76 -7.00
CA MET A 129 11.30 5.53 -5.56
C MET A 129 12.54 4.69 -5.26
N ILE A 130 12.93 3.78 -6.17
CA ILE A 130 14.05 2.85 -5.97
C ILE A 130 15.36 3.59 -5.66
N GLY A 131 16.15 3.07 -4.72
CA GLY A 131 17.41 3.65 -4.28
C GLY A 131 17.29 4.88 -3.36
N LYS A 132 16.07 5.36 -3.08
CA LYS A 132 15.87 6.49 -2.16
C LYS A 132 15.78 6.05 -0.70
N PRO A 133 16.22 6.89 0.25
CA PRO A 133 15.91 6.70 1.66
C PRO A 133 14.42 6.90 1.92
N MET A 134 13.92 6.47 3.08
CA MET A 134 12.50 6.58 3.44
C MET A 134 11.92 7.99 3.30
N THR A 135 12.69 9.05 3.61
CA THR A 135 12.28 10.44 3.36
C THR A 135 12.05 10.73 1.87
N GLY A 136 12.93 10.25 1.00
CA GLY A 136 12.80 10.43 -0.45
C GLY A 136 11.66 9.62 -1.07
N VAL A 137 11.35 8.45 -0.52
CA VAL A 137 10.19 7.63 -0.93
C VAL A 137 8.87 8.33 -0.55
N HIS A 138 8.83 9.00 0.60
CA HIS A 138 7.62 9.64 1.13
C HIS A 138 7.53 11.16 0.86
N GLN A 139 8.38 11.71 0.01
CA GLN A 139 8.49 13.16 -0.25
C GLN A 139 7.14 13.85 -0.59
N HIS A 140 6.22 13.14 -1.25
CA HIS A 140 4.93 13.70 -1.67
C HIS A 140 3.79 13.46 -0.65
N VAL A 141 4.06 12.76 0.45
CA VAL A 141 3.08 12.52 1.50
C VAL A 141 2.93 13.79 2.33
N ALA A 142 1.71 14.34 2.35
CA ALA A 142 1.39 15.52 3.15
C ALA A 142 1.84 15.35 4.61
N PHE A 143 2.52 16.36 5.16
CA PHE A 143 3.00 16.40 6.55
C PHE A 143 4.03 15.33 6.94
N TYR A 144 4.57 14.55 6.00
CA TYR A 144 5.51 13.47 6.32
C TYR A 144 6.81 13.96 6.94
N ASP A 145 7.50 14.89 6.28
CA ASP A 145 8.81 15.39 6.77
C ASP A 145 8.69 16.06 8.14
N GLU A 146 7.61 16.80 8.36
CA GLU A 146 7.34 17.56 9.58
C GLU A 146 6.95 16.66 10.76
N HIS A 147 6.16 15.61 10.52
CA HIS A 147 5.51 14.86 11.59
C HIS A 147 5.89 13.37 11.66
N LEU A 148 6.34 12.75 10.57
CA LEU A 148 6.58 11.31 10.50
C LEU A 148 8.04 10.91 10.22
N ALA A 149 8.86 11.71 9.55
CA ALA A 149 10.22 11.30 9.17
C ALA A 149 11.03 10.77 10.38
N ARG A 150 11.14 11.56 11.45
CA ARG A 150 11.88 11.15 12.67
C ARG A 150 11.24 9.95 13.39
N PRO A 151 9.90 9.93 13.66
CA PRO A 151 9.26 8.74 14.24
C PRO A 151 9.44 7.46 13.43
N VAL A 152 9.41 7.56 12.10
CA VAL A 152 9.56 6.42 11.18
C VAL A 152 10.98 5.88 11.22
N ASP A 153 12.00 6.75 11.10
CA ASP A 153 13.40 6.34 11.23
C ASP A 153 13.65 5.65 12.57
N ALA A 154 13.21 6.27 13.66
CA ALA A 154 13.38 5.72 15.01
C ALA A 154 12.56 4.43 15.23
N PHE A 155 11.48 4.22 14.47
CA PHE A 155 10.73 2.96 14.49
C PHE A 155 11.52 1.86 13.80
N PHE A 156 12.07 2.12 12.61
CA PHE A 156 12.86 1.14 11.88
C PHE A 156 14.12 0.73 12.65
N ASP A 157 14.78 1.65 13.35
CA ASP A 157 15.90 1.32 14.24
C ASP A 157 15.52 0.34 15.37
N ARG A 158 14.25 0.37 15.80
CA ARG A 158 13.74 -0.44 16.92
C ARG A 158 12.96 -1.68 16.51
N LEU A 159 12.59 -1.79 15.23
CA LEU A 159 11.86 -2.95 14.72
C LEU A 159 12.73 -4.20 14.92
N ASN A 160 12.21 -5.16 15.69
CA ASN A 160 12.89 -6.41 16.02
C ASN A 160 12.26 -7.55 15.20
N VAL A 161 13.06 -8.58 14.89
CA VAL A 161 12.64 -9.80 14.18
C VAL A 161 11.41 -10.43 14.83
N ASP A 162 11.35 -10.48 16.16
CA ASP A 162 10.26 -11.10 16.93
C ASP A 162 9.01 -10.20 17.08
N LYS A 163 9.06 -8.97 16.55
CA LYS A 163 7.99 -7.97 16.72
C LYS A 163 7.60 -7.35 15.38
N PRO A 164 7.17 -8.16 14.39
CA PRO A 164 6.60 -7.62 13.17
C PRO A 164 5.34 -6.83 13.48
N VAL A 165 5.02 -5.89 12.62
CA VAL A 165 3.85 -5.02 12.77
C VAL A 165 3.08 -4.92 11.47
N TRP A 166 1.84 -4.49 11.58
CA TRP A 166 1.05 -4.10 10.43
C TRP A 166 0.30 -2.79 10.71
N ARG A 167 -0.18 -2.17 9.64
CA ARG A 167 -1.02 -0.97 9.68
C ARG A 167 -1.95 -0.95 8.47
N LEU A 168 -2.91 -0.04 8.52
CA LEU A 168 -3.76 0.28 7.38
C LEU A 168 -3.37 1.64 6.79
N ASN A 169 -3.36 1.71 5.47
CA ASN A 169 -3.45 2.95 4.72
C ASN A 169 -4.70 2.89 3.83
N TRP A 170 -5.25 4.03 3.44
CA TRP A 170 -6.50 4.04 2.68
C TRP A 170 -6.61 5.24 1.76
N ASN A 171 -7.29 5.06 0.63
CA ASN A 171 -7.62 6.08 -0.34
C ASN A 171 -9.03 5.85 -0.90
N LEU A 172 -9.64 6.92 -1.42
CA LEU A 172 -10.84 6.82 -2.25
C LEU A 172 -10.42 6.99 -3.70
N MET A 173 -10.80 6.04 -4.54
CA MET A 173 -10.33 5.93 -5.92
C MET A 173 -11.53 5.99 -6.86
N ASP A 174 -11.45 6.81 -7.90
CA ASP A 174 -12.45 6.88 -8.97
C ASP A 174 -12.21 5.88 -10.11
N ASP A 175 -11.30 4.94 -9.89
CA ASP A 175 -10.88 3.92 -10.85
C ASP A 175 -10.67 2.60 -10.09
N PRO A 176 -11.36 1.50 -10.48
CA PRO A 176 -11.23 0.20 -9.83
C PRO A 176 -9.96 -0.56 -10.24
N ASP A 177 -9.19 -0.12 -11.22
CA ASP A 177 -8.03 -0.87 -11.69
C ASP A 177 -6.98 -1.04 -10.57
N LEU A 178 -6.44 -2.26 -10.41
CA LEU A 178 -5.44 -2.52 -9.37
C LEU A 178 -4.08 -1.87 -9.68
N PHE A 179 -3.69 -1.84 -10.96
CA PHE A 179 -2.42 -1.29 -11.45
C PHE A 179 -2.56 0.19 -11.82
N GLN A 180 -2.15 1.09 -10.93
CA GLN A 180 -2.19 2.54 -11.15
C GLN A 180 -0.79 3.18 -11.03
N PRO A 181 0.17 2.88 -11.93
CA PRO A 181 1.57 3.34 -11.86
C PRO A 181 1.71 4.78 -12.37
N VAL A 182 0.83 5.67 -11.93
CA VAL A 182 0.78 7.05 -12.42
C VAL A 182 0.97 7.98 -11.25
N ALA A 183 1.86 8.97 -11.38
CA ALA A 183 1.97 10.06 -10.41
C ALA A 183 0.80 11.05 -10.55
N LYS A 184 -0.43 10.55 -10.73
CA LYS A 184 -1.66 11.34 -10.71
C LYS A 184 -2.13 11.48 -9.26
N HIS A 185 -1.34 12.15 -8.46
CA HIS A 185 -1.94 12.83 -7.32
C HIS A 185 -2.70 14.03 -7.90
N ASN A 186 -4.02 14.03 -7.71
CA ASN A 186 -4.77 15.27 -7.51
C ASN A 186 -5.03 16.08 -8.78
N SER A 187 -5.97 15.59 -9.61
CA SER A 187 -6.79 16.56 -10.33
C SER A 187 -7.74 17.18 -9.31
N ALA A 188 -7.49 18.43 -8.91
CA ALA A 188 -8.52 19.23 -8.24
C ALA A 188 -9.70 19.55 -9.17
N VAL A 189 -9.58 19.23 -10.47
CA VAL A 189 -10.67 19.33 -11.43
C VAL A 189 -11.70 18.26 -11.10
N PRO A 190 -12.96 18.65 -10.85
CA PRO A 190 -14.06 17.70 -10.66
C PRO A 190 -14.15 16.71 -11.81
N ASN A 191 -14.39 15.44 -11.50
CA ASN A 191 -14.66 14.41 -12.50
C ASN A 191 -16.14 14.50 -12.89
N PRO A 192 -16.50 15.03 -14.07
CA PRO A 192 -17.90 15.26 -14.45
C PRO A 192 -18.69 13.96 -14.66
N ALA A 193 -18.02 12.81 -14.72
CA ALA A 193 -18.67 11.50 -14.80
C ALA A 193 -19.19 11.00 -13.44
N ILE A 194 -18.82 11.66 -12.34
CA ILE A 194 -19.21 11.26 -10.98
C ILE A 194 -20.22 12.27 -10.42
N SER A 195 -21.36 11.75 -10.00
CA SER A 195 -22.48 12.49 -9.42
C SER A 195 -22.95 11.81 -8.14
N ALA A 196 -23.76 12.50 -7.34
CA ALA A 196 -24.31 11.93 -6.10
C ALA A 196 -25.13 10.65 -6.34
N THR A 197 -25.68 10.43 -7.54
CA THR A 197 -26.47 9.24 -7.85
C THR A 197 -25.63 8.03 -8.23
N ASN A 198 -24.35 8.20 -8.61
CA ASN A 198 -23.50 7.09 -9.06
C ASN A 198 -22.19 6.96 -8.27
N VAL A 199 -21.88 7.89 -7.36
CA VAL A 199 -20.63 7.89 -6.58
C VAL A 199 -20.44 6.60 -5.78
N GLY A 200 -21.51 6.00 -5.28
CA GLY A 200 -21.48 4.70 -4.60
C GLY A 200 -20.86 3.58 -5.45
N GLU A 201 -21.15 3.57 -6.76
CA GLU A 201 -20.70 2.54 -7.70
C GLU A 201 -19.36 2.90 -8.36
N ARG A 202 -19.09 4.20 -8.51
CA ARG A 202 -17.92 4.73 -9.23
C ARG A 202 -16.72 4.98 -8.35
N VAL A 203 -16.92 5.27 -7.06
CA VAL A 203 -15.83 5.50 -6.12
C VAL A 203 -15.61 4.26 -5.27
N TRP A 204 -14.35 3.91 -5.10
CA TRP A 204 -13.88 2.70 -4.45
C TRP A 204 -13.09 3.06 -3.21
N LEU A 205 -13.41 2.41 -2.08
CA LEU A 205 -12.56 2.42 -0.92
C LEU A 205 -11.42 1.42 -1.16
N ARG A 206 -10.21 1.93 -1.35
CA ARG A 206 -8.98 1.13 -1.49
C ARG A 206 -8.20 1.19 -0.19
N VAL A 207 -7.99 0.03 0.42
CA VAL A 207 -7.28 -0.14 1.68
C VAL A 207 -6.01 -0.95 1.44
N GLU A 208 -4.88 -0.46 1.92
CA GLU A 208 -3.62 -1.17 1.92
C GLU A 208 -3.40 -1.74 3.32
N ARG A 209 -3.41 -3.06 3.45
CA ARG A 209 -2.87 -3.73 4.63
C ARG A 209 -1.36 -3.86 4.45
N GLN A 210 -0.66 -3.08 5.25
CA GLN A 210 0.77 -2.88 5.15
C GLN A 210 1.47 -3.63 6.28
N THR A 211 2.33 -4.59 5.98
CA THR A 211 3.10 -5.35 6.97
C THR A 211 4.57 -4.92 6.95
N LEU A 212 5.21 -4.86 8.11
CA LEU A 212 6.62 -4.52 8.27
C LEU A 212 7.28 -5.55 9.17
N ARG A 213 8.28 -6.26 8.62
CA ARG A 213 9.02 -7.32 9.32
C ARG A 213 10.50 -7.14 9.09
N ARG A 214 11.30 -7.32 10.14
CA ARG A 214 12.75 -7.49 10.01
C ARG A 214 13.04 -8.96 9.76
N LEU A 215 13.82 -9.24 8.74
CA LEU A 215 14.26 -10.59 8.40
C LEU A 215 15.34 -11.10 9.38
N PRO A 216 15.27 -12.36 9.85
CA PRO A 216 16.17 -12.91 10.87
C PRO A 216 17.66 -12.96 10.48
N ASP A 217 17.97 -13.33 9.24
CA ASP A 217 19.34 -13.64 8.80
C ASP A 217 20.03 -12.41 8.23
N THR A 218 19.40 -11.71 7.29
CA THR A 218 19.98 -10.51 6.66
C THR A 218 19.74 -9.23 7.46
N GLY A 219 18.75 -9.22 8.36
CA GLY A 219 18.34 -8.02 9.08
C GLY A 219 17.65 -6.97 8.20
N ALA A 220 17.39 -7.27 6.92
CA ALA A 220 16.65 -6.39 6.02
C ALA A 220 15.22 -6.19 6.51
N ILE A 221 14.60 -5.07 6.12
CA ILE A 221 13.19 -4.82 6.45
C ILE A 221 12.36 -5.05 5.20
N VAL A 222 11.37 -5.92 5.30
CA VAL A 222 10.43 -6.22 4.23
C VAL A 222 9.09 -5.53 4.49
N PHE A 223 8.51 -4.99 3.44
CA PHE A 223 7.24 -4.30 3.43
C PHE A 223 6.28 -5.00 2.48
N GLY A 224 5.27 -5.65 3.05
CA GLY A 224 4.19 -6.30 2.30
C GLY A 224 2.99 -5.37 2.17
N ILE A 225 2.41 -5.25 0.98
CA ILE A 225 1.29 -4.36 0.68
C ILE A 225 0.17 -5.18 0.05
N ARG A 226 -0.83 -5.57 0.85
CA ARG A 226 -2.05 -6.24 0.36
C ARG A 226 -3.13 -5.20 0.07
N ILE A 227 -3.69 -5.23 -1.14
CA ILE A 227 -4.79 -4.34 -1.54
C ILE A 227 -6.13 -5.00 -1.28
N HIS A 228 -6.97 -4.33 -0.50
CA HIS A 228 -8.37 -4.64 -0.30
C HIS A 228 -9.20 -3.49 -0.87
N GLN A 229 -10.03 -3.72 -1.89
CA GLN A 229 -10.84 -2.65 -2.46
C GLN A 229 -12.28 -3.07 -2.73
N ARG A 230 -13.20 -2.12 -2.57
CA ARG A 230 -14.64 -2.31 -2.81
C ARG A 230 -15.30 -1.01 -3.24
N PRO A 231 -16.38 -1.05 -4.04
CA PRO A 231 -17.17 0.14 -4.31
C PRO A 231 -17.80 0.65 -3.02
N LEU A 232 -18.01 1.96 -2.89
CA LEU A 232 -18.66 2.54 -1.71
C LEU A 232 -20.07 2.00 -1.48
N ALA A 233 -20.77 1.61 -2.54
CA ALA A 233 -22.09 0.97 -2.47
C ALA A 233 -22.08 -0.33 -1.66
N ALA A 234 -20.93 -1.02 -1.57
CA ALA A 234 -20.77 -2.20 -0.71
C ALA A 234 -20.81 -1.87 0.80
N LEU A 235 -20.85 -0.59 1.17
CA LEU A 235 -21.00 -0.11 2.55
C LEU A 235 -22.43 0.36 2.86
N LEU A 236 -23.39 0.22 1.93
CA LEU A 236 -24.77 0.65 2.16
C LEU A 236 -25.46 -0.10 3.32
N ASP A 237 -25.09 -1.36 3.55
CA ASP A 237 -25.57 -2.15 4.69
C ASP A 237 -24.86 -1.79 6.01
N HIS A 238 -23.96 -0.80 6.00
CA HIS A 238 -23.15 -0.32 7.13
C HIS A 238 -23.21 1.22 7.25
N PRO A 239 -24.38 1.81 7.55
CA PRO A 239 -24.54 3.27 7.65
C PRO A 239 -23.61 3.92 8.69
N GLU A 240 -23.21 3.19 9.75
CA GLU A 240 -22.22 3.63 10.73
C GLU A 240 -20.83 3.90 10.13
N HIS A 241 -20.43 3.07 9.15
CA HIS A 241 -19.18 3.26 8.41
C HIS A 241 -19.29 4.48 7.49
N LEU A 242 -20.44 4.69 6.84
CA LEU A 242 -20.67 5.85 6.00
C LEU A 242 -20.64 7.15 6.81
N SER A 243 -21.24 7.14 8.01
CA SER A 243 -21.21 8.28 8.94
C SER A 243 -19.80 8.59 9.42
N THR A 244 -19.05 7.55 9.81
CA THR A 244 -17.64 7.68 10.20
C THR A 244 -16.79 8.21 9.06
N MET A 245 -17.00 7.71 7.83
CA MET A 245 -16.29 8.17 6.64
C MET A 245 -16.55 9.66 6.39
N ARG A 246 -17.81 10.09 6.44
CA ARG A 246 -18.18 11.50 6.26
C ARG A 246 -17.48 12.38 7.28
N SER A 247 -17.52 12.00 8.57
CA SER A 247 -16.84 12.73 9.65
C SER A 247 -15.33 12.80 9.43
N ALA A 248 -14.70 11.68 9.09
CA ALA A 248 -13.26 11.61 8.87
C ALA A 248 -12.82 12.52 7.71
N ILE A 249 -13.56 12.52 6.59
CA ILE A 249 -13.25 13.31 5.40
C ILE A 249 -13.39 14.81 5.69
N VAL A 250 -14.46 15.24 6.35
CA VAL A 250 -14.68 16.65 6.73
C VAL A 250 -13.56 17.19 7.63
N ASN A 251 -12.97 16.32 8.46
CA ASN A 251 -11.90 16.67 9.38
C ASN A 251 -10.48 16.54 8.80
N LEU A 252 -10.33 16.17 7.52
CA LEU A 252 -9.02 16.13 6.88
C LEU A 252 -8.47 17.55 6.65
N PRO A 253 -7.21 17.83 7.04
CA PRO A 253 -6.53 19.05 6.62
C PRO A 253 -6.42 19.10 5.10
N GLU A 254 -6.51 20.30 4.53
CA GLU A 254 -6.50 20.52 3.07
C GLU A 254 -5.36 19.78 2.35
N PRO A 255 -4.09 19.80 2.82
CA PRO A 255 -3.02 19.09 2.10
C PRO A 255 -3.21 17.57 2.09
N THR A 256 -3.79 17.00 3.16
CA THR A 256 -4.09 15.56 3.21
C THR A 256 -5.32 15.22 2.38
N PHE A 257 -6.34 16.07 2.41
CA PHE A 257 -7.55 15.92 1.59
C PHE A 257 -7.19 15.95 0.10
N ALA A 258 -6.35 16.91 -0.31
CA ALA A 258 -5.82 16.99 -1.66
C ALA A 258 -5.03 15.73 -2.00
N TYR A 259 -4.04 15.34 -1.17
CA TYR A 259 -3.20 14.16 -1.38
C TYR A 259 -3.98 12.84 -1.56
N LYS A 260 -5.09 12.66 -0.84
CA LYS A 260 -5.95 11.48 -0.94
C LYS A 260 -6.81 11.42 -2.20
N GLY A 261 -6.73 12.42 -3.08
CA GLY A 261 -7.42 12.43 -4.38
C GLY A 261 -8.93 12.61 -4.31
N ILE A 262 -9.48 13.02 -3.16
CA ILE A 262 -10.93 13.09 -2.91
C ILE A 262 -11.57 14.29 -3.63
N ALA A 263 -10.78 15.34 -3.88
CA ALA A 263 -11.26 16.62 -4.42
C ALA A 263 -12.09 16.49 -5.70
N ALA A 264 -11.75 15.55 -6.58
CA ALA A 264 -12.42 15.36 -7.87
C ALA A 264 -13.90 14.95 -7.75
N PHE A 265 -14.34 14.40 -6.62
CA PHE A 265 -15.70 13.90 -6.41
C PHE A 265 -16.26 14.28 -5.03
N ALA A 266 -15.63 15.23 -4.34
CA ALA A 266 -15.95 15.59 -2.96
C ALA A 266 -17.41 16.00 -2.75
N GLU A 267 -17.95 16.83 -3.64
CA GLU A 267 -19.33 17.32 -3.56
C GLU A 267 -20.35 16.18 -3.76
N ALA A 268 -20.16 15.36 -4.80
CA ALA A 268 -20.98 14.20 -5.07
C ALA A 268 -20.95 13.20 -3.89
N LEU A 269 -19.76 12.98 -3.32
CA LEU A 269 -19.56 12.10 -2.18
C LEU A 269 -20.29 12.62 -0.93
N ASP A 270 -20.18 13.90 -0.59
CA ASP A 270 -20.87 14.45 0.59
C ASP A 270 -22.39 14.37 0.44
N GLN A 271 -22.93 14.68 -0.74
CA GLN A 271 -24.36 14.57 -1.02
C GLN A 271 -24.87 13.13 -0.87
N TRP A 272 -24.12 12.16 -1.38
CA TRP A 272 -24.49 10.74 -1.25
C TRP A 272 -24.39 10.25 0.20
N LEU A 273 -23.30 10.60 0.91
CA LEU A 273 -23.13 10.27 2.32
C LEU A 273 -24.24 10.90 3.19
N ALA A 274 -24.70 12.11 2.86
CA ALA A 274 -25.80 12.76 3.58
C ALA A 274 -27.13 11.99 3.54
N VAL A 275 -27.35 11.20 2.48
CA VAL A 275 -28.55 10.38 2.30
C VAL A 275 -28.39 9.01 2.96
N HIS A 276 -27.21 8.42 2.87
CA HIS A 276 -26.98 7.02 3.22
C HIS A 276 -26.31 6.78 4.59
N ALA A 277 -25.79 7.83 5.24
CA ALA A 277 -25.14 7.74 6.55
C ALA A 277 -26.09 7.94 7.76
N LEU A 278 -27.40 7.74 7.56
CA LEU A 278 -28.46 7.95 8.55
C LEU A 278 -28.82 6.66 9.32
#